data_AF-A0A3D4WWU3-F1
#
_entry.id   AF-A0A3D4WWU3-F1
#
_cell.length_a   1.000
_cell.length_b   1.000
_cell.length_c   1.000
_cell.angle_alpha   90.00
_cell.angle_beta   90.00
_cell.angle_gamma   90.00
#
_symmetry.space_group_name_H-M   'P 1'
#
loop_
_entity.id
_entity.type
_entity.pdbx_description
1 polymer ?
#
loop_
_entity_poly.entity_id
_entity_poly.type
_entity_poly.pdbx_seq_one_letter_code
_entity_poly.pdbx_strand_id
1 'polypeptide(L)'
;MNDSFPLLILGTGQRCGSTLMQRLLISHPDAFIWGENGGHLESLLAAAETLVARSDSLAGQAARQDFEAAGYQAFIANLIPPPDHIEGAFRGFVEQLYRRERVWGFKEVRHGLDFAKRLQRFFPDLKVVGLVRDPRDILSSIDEWETKGKWPRKSTEDVIASWLRVASSLTAPQDVPVLTFRYEDYTADPQRTVELLGDFTGLDPAAFDMTVFDRRIHMHGKRGEGMRELRKWKELPADMRELLDGEEIRETANAFSYDLR
;
A
#
# COMPACT_ATOMS: atom_id res chain seq x y z
N MET A 1 -19.45 -14.04 14.06
CA MET A 1 -18.35 -14.21 13.10
C MET A 1 -17.79 -12.83 12.86
N ASN A 2 -16.70 -12.48 13.54
CA ASN A 2 -15.95 -11.25 13.27
C ASN A 2 -14.60 -11.70 12.74
N ASP A 3 -14.57 -12.11 11.48
CA ASP A 3 -13.34 -12.55 10.85
C ASP A 3 -12.47 -11.32 10.60
N SER A 4 -11.31 -11.33 11.23
CA SER A 4 -10.31 -10.27 11.12
C SER A 4 -9.56 -10.43 9.81
N PHE A 5 -9.29 -9.33 9.11
CA PHE A 5 -8.66 -9.37 7.79
C PHE A 5 -7.65 -8.22 7.61
N PRO A 6 -6.61 -8.43 6.76
CA PRO A 6 -5.67 -7.39 6.43
C PRO A 6 -6.24 -6.38 5.43
N LEU A 7 -5.96 -5.10 5.66
CA LEU A 7 -6.24 -3.95 4.82
C LEU A 7 -4.94 -3.20 4.53
N LEU A 8 -4.56 -3.13 3.27
CA LEU A 8 -3.42 -2.33 2.84
C LEU A 8 -3.89 -0.94 2.40
N ILE A 9 -3.17 0.10 2.81
CA ILE A 9 -3.32 1.43 2.20
C ILE A 9 -2.16 1.61 1.22
N LEU A 10 -2.47 1.64 -0.07
CA LEU A 10 -1.48 1.87 -1.13
C LEU A 10 -1.62 3.29 -1.68
N GLY A 11 -0.62 4.12 -1.41
CA GLY A 11 -0.50 5.43 -2.05
C GLY A 11 0.17 5.32 -3.42
N THR A 12 -0.26 6.14 -4.40
CA THR A 12 0.43 6.29 -5.69
C THR A 12 1.76 7.04 -5.56
N GLY A 13 2.63 6.60 -4.65
CA GLY A 13 3.83 7.30 -4.23
C GLY A 13 3.60 8.23 -3.03
N GLN A 14 4.56 9.13 -2.80
CA GLN A 14 4.48 10.07 -1.68
C GLN A 14 3.49 11.21 -1.97
N ARG A 15 3.00 11.84 -0.89
CA ARG A 15 2.19 13.07 -0.91
C ARG A 15 0.77 12.91 -1.49
N CYS A 16 0.26 11.68 -1.59
CA CYS A 16 -1.12 11.33 -1.98
C CYS A 16 -2.13 11.34 -0.81
N GLY A 17 -1.74 11.78 0.39
CA GLY A 17 -2.62 11.80 1.56
C GLY A 17 -2.80 10.45 2.27
N SER A 18 -1.97 9.46 1.98
CA SER A 18 -2.02 8.14 2.63
C SER A 18 -1.93 8.16 4.16
N THR A 19 -1.18 9.10 4.74
CA THR A 19 -1.15 9.29 6.19
C THR A 19 -2.47 9.83 6.77
N LEU A 20 -3.22 10.64 6.02
CA LEU A 20 -4.54 11.11 6.47
C LEU A 20 -5.54 9.95 6.46
N MET A 21 -5.59 9.16 5.39
CA MET A 21 -6.41 7.94 5.33
C MET A 21 -6.04 6.95 6.44
N GLN A 22 -4.74 6.78 6.70
CA GLN A 22 -4.25 5.95 7.82
C GLN A 22 -4.79 6.46 9.17
N ARG A 23 -4.72 7.77 9.43
CA ARG A 23 -5.26 8.37 10.66
C ARG A 23 -6.77 8.19 10.79
N LEU A 24 -7.50 8.35 9.69
CA LEU A 24 -8.95 8.12 9.65
C LEU A 24 -9.26 6.66 10.03
N LEU A 25 -8.63 5.68 9.39
CA LEU A 25 -8.85 4.27 9.71
C LEU A 25 -8.52 3.94 11.17
N ILE A 26 -7.41 4.43 11.70
CA ILE A 26 -7.01 4.20 13.12
C ILE A 26 -7.96 4.89 14.11
N SER A 27 -8.71 5.90 13.68
CA SER A 27 -9.67 6.56 14.57
C SER A 27 -10.86 5.66 14.94
N HIS A 28 -11.14 4.64 14.15
CA HIS A 28 -12.19 3.67 14.43
C HIS A 28 -11.68 2.59 15.41
N PRO A 29 -12.43 2.23 16.46
CA PRO A 29 -11.98 1.29 17.51
C PRO A 29 -11.58 -0.10 16.99
N ASP A 30 -12.26 -0.60 15.96
CA ASP A 30 -11.98 -1.91 15.35
C ASP A 30 -10.89 -1.93 14.27
N ALA A 31 -10.16 -0.83 14.07
CA ALA A 31 -9.19 -0.71 12.98
C ALA A 31 -7.82 -0.18 13.43
N PHE A 32 -6.74 -0.83 12.98
CA PHE A 32 -5.38 -0.35 13.22
C PHE A 32 -4.44 -0.60 12.05
N ILE A 33 -3.92 0.48 11.47
CA ILE A 33 -3.04 0.43 10.30
C ILE A 33 -1.64 0.95 10.66
N TRP A 34 -0.63 0.10 10.57
CA TRP A 34 0.76 0.47 10.80
C TRP A 34 1.32 1.39 9.70
N GLY A 35 2.45 2.05 10.01
CA GLY A 35 3.18 2.87 9.05
C GLY A 35 3.89 2.06 7.96
N GLU A 36 4.71 2.76 7.17
CA GLU A 36 5.51 2.14 6.11
C GLU A 36 6.51 1.13 6.68
N ASN A 37 6.68 0.00 6.00
CA ASN A 37 7.70 -1.00 6.32
C ASN A 37 8.97 -0.83 5.46
N GLY A 38 9.06 0.28 4.71
CA GLY A 38 10.22 0.61 3.88
C GLY A 38 10.37 -0.28 2.66
N GLY A 39 9.36 -1.10 2.34
CA GLY A 39 9.42 -2.09 1.28
C GLY A 39 9.99 -3.45 1.73
N HIS A 40 10.44 -3.61 2.97
CA HIS A 40 11.14 -4.83 3.42
C HIS A 40 10.26 -6.08 3.44
N LEU A 41 8.93 -5.92 3.54
CA LEU A 41 8.01 -7.06 3.48
C LEU A 41 8.01 -7.75 2.10
N GLU A 42 8.40 -7.05 1.04
CA GLU A 42 8.58 -7.61 -0.30
C GLU A 42 9.60 -8.77 -0.29
N SER A 43 10.75 -8.56 0.35
CA SER A 43 11.80 -9.58 0.42
C SER A 43 11.37 -10.80 1.23
N LEU A 44 10.58 -10.60 2.28
CA LEU A 44 10.05 -11.70 3.10
C LEU A 44 8.98 -12.50 2.35
N LEU A 45 8.09 -11.81 1.61
CA LEU A 45 7.10 -12.45 0.76
C LEU A 45 7.77 -13.28 -0.34
N ALA A 46 8.76 -12.72 -1.04
CA ALA A 46 9.52 -13.43 -2.07
C ALA A 46 10.26 -14.67 -1.52
N ALA A 47 10.80 -14.58 -0.30
CA ALA A 47 11.44 -15.71 0.36
C ALA A 47 10.41 -16.83 0.68
N ALA A 48 9.24 -16.47 1.20
CA ALA A 48 8.16 -17.43 1.48
C ALA A 48 7.67 -18.10 0.20
N GLU A 49 7.43 -17.34 -0.87
CA GLU A 49 7.05 -17.88 -2.19
C GLU A 49 8.10 -18.85 -2.75
N THR A 50 9.39 -18.51 -2.60
CA THR A 50 10.50 -19.38 -3.04
C THR A 50 10.54 -20.68 -2.24
N LEU A 51 10.31 -20.63 -0.93
CA LEU A 51 10.24 -21.82 -0.08
C LEU A 51 9.05 -22.70 -0.43
N VAL A 52 7.87 -22.12 -0.66
CA VAL A 52 6.68 -22.82 -1.15
C VAL A 52 6.99 -23.51 -2.48
N ALA A 53 7.51 -22.78 -3.47
CA ALA A 53 7.86 -23.34 -4.77
C ALA A 53 8.91 -24.47 -4.69
N ARG A 54 9.90 -24.34 -3.80
CA ARG A 54 10.87 -25.42 -3.54
C ARG A 54 10.21 -26.63 -2.91
N SER A 55 9.30 -26.42 -1.97
CA SER A 55 8.54 -27.47 -1.32
C SER A 55 7.64 -28.23 -2.30
N ASP A 56 7.01 -27.52 -3.24
CA ASP A 56 6.16 -28.09 -4.29
C ASP A 56 6.92 -28.71 -5.45
N SER A 57 8.23 -28.50 -5.56
CA SER A 57 9.04 -29.12 -6.61
C SER A 57 9.05 -30.65 -6.50
N LEU A 58 9.32 -31.34 -7.62
CA LEU A 58 9.50 -32.80 -7.65
C LEU A 58 10.50 -33.28 -6.59
N ALA A 59 11.60 -32.54 -6.41
CA ALA A 59 12.62 -32.87 -5.42
C ALA A 59 12.11 -32.69 -3.97
N GLY A 60 11.33 -31.64 -3.71
CA GLY A 60 10.72 -31.42 -2.38
C GLY A 60 9.70 -32.49 -2.03
N GLN A 61 8.85 -32.85 -2.99
CA GLN A 61 7.86 -33.92 -2.84
C GLN A 61 8.54 -35.29 -2.61
N ALA A 62 9.53 -35.64 -3.43
CA ALA A 62 10.27 -36.89 -3.29
C ALA A 62 11.01 -36.98 -1.95
N ALA A 63 11.66 -35.89 -1.51
CA ALA A 63 12.37 -35.89 -0.22
C ALA A 63 11.44 -36.16 0.98
N ARG A 64 10.19 -35.65 0.93
CA ARG A 64 9.18 -35.95 1.97
C ARG A 64 8.70 -37.39 1.88
N GLN A 65 8.41 -37.90 0.68
CA GLN A 65 7.98 -39.29 0.47
C GLN A 65 9.04 -40.30 0.93
N ASP A 66 10.30 -40.06 0.59
CA ASP A 66 11.42 -40.91 1.02
C ASP A 66 11.55 -40.89 2.55
N PHE A 67 11.43 -39.72 3.18
CA PHE A 67 11.45 -39.61 4.64
C PHE A 67 10.26 -40.28 5.31
N GLU A 68 9.05 -40.19 4.74
CA GLU A 68 7.88 -40.93 5.24
C GLU A 68 8.09 -42.45 5.16
N ALA A 69 8.76 -42.93 4.10
CA ALA A 69 8.99 -44.36 3.89
C ALA A 69 10.14 -44.93 4.75
N ALA A 70 11.24 -44.20 4.91
CA ALA A 70 12.48 -44.71 5.53
C ALA A 70 12.97 -43.90 6.74
N GLY A 71 12.27 -42.86 7.14
CA GLY A 71 12.64 -41.99 8.26
C GLY A 71 14.02 -41.37 8.06
N TYR A 72 14.82 -41.35 9.14
CA TYR A 72 16.18 -40.79 9.12
C TYR A 72 17.19 -41.59 8.27
N GLN A 73 16.81 -42.75 7.73
CA GLN A 73 17.62 -43.55 6.80
C GLN A 73 17.42 -43.14 5.32
N ALA A 74 16.48 -42.21 5.04
CA ALA A 74 16.26 -41.65 3.71
C ALA A 74 17.36 -40.66 3.29
N PHE A 75 17.38 -40.26 2.02
CA PHE A 75 18.19 -39.14 1.54
C PHE A 75 17.57 -37.79 1.97
N ILE A 76 17.85 -37.36 3.20
CA ILE A 76 17.20 -36.21 3.84
C ILE A 76 17.86 -34.84 3.56
N ALA A 77 18.87 -34.77 2.70
CA ALA A 77 19.60 -33.52 2.42
C ALA A 77 18.71 -32.40 1.87
N ASN A 78 17.59 -32.76 1.23
CA ASN A 78 16.61 -31.83 0.69
C ASN A 78 15.25 -31.89 1.41
N LEU A 79 15.17 -32.54 2.57
CA LEU A 79 13.94 -32.60 3.35
C LEU A 79 13.48 -31.19 3.72
N ILE A 80 12.24 -30.85 3.35
CA ILE A 80 11.68 -29.50 3.49
C ILE A 80 10.22 -29.62 3.96
N PRO A 81 9.73 -28.70 4.83
CA PRO A 81 8.33 -28.72 5.26
C PRO A 81 7.36 -28.65 4.08
N PRO A 82 6.16 -29.23 4.19
CA PRO A 82 5.12 -29.11 3.17
C PRO A 82 4.67 -27.63 2.99
N PRO A 83 4.04 -27.29 1.85
CA PRO A 83 3.68 -25.91 1.52
C PRO A 83 2.81 -25.22 2.58
N ASP A 84 1.81 -25.92 3.09
CA ASP A 84 0.87 -25.44 4.11
C ASP A 84 1.57 -25.03 5.42
N HIS A 85 2.61 -25.77 5.84
CA HIS A 85 3.45 -25.39 6.97
C HIS A 85 4.24 -24.09 6.70
N ILE A 86 4.79 -23.93 5.49
CA ILE A 86 5.56 -22.73 5.12
C ILE A 86 4.65 -21.51 5.04
N GLU A 87 3.50 -21.66 4.38
CA GLU A 87 2.48 -20.61 4.32
C GLU A 87 1.96 -20.25 5.71
N GLY A 88 1.70 -21.24 6.57
CA GLY A 88 1.29 -21.03 7.95
C GLY A 88 2.33 -20.26 8.76
N ALA A 89 3.62 -20.57 8.59
CA ALA A 89 4.71 -19.85 9.24
C ALA A 89 4.80 -18.39 8.76
N PHE A 90 4.66 -18.14 7.45
CA PHE A 90 4.65 -16.79 6.90
C PHE A 90 3.42 -15.99 7.36
N ARG A 91 2.22 -16.58 7.30
CA ARG A 91 0.99 -15.97 7.84
C ARG A 91 1.18 -15.59 9.30
N GLY A 92 1.63 -16.53 10.12
CA GLY A 92 1.86 -16.32 11.55
C GLY A 92 2.87 -15.19 11.82
N PHE A 93 3.96 -15.10 11.04
CA PHE A 93 4.92 -13.99 11.16
C PHE A 93 4.26 -12.63 10.86
N VAL A 94 3.52 -12.51 9.75
CA VAL A 94 2.86 -11.25 9.35
C VAL A 94 1.77 -10.86 10.34
N GLU A 95 0.95 -11.81 10.79
CA GLU A 95 -0.07 -11.56 11.80
C GLU A 95 0.53 -11.13 13.13
N GLN A 96 1.56 -11.81 13.63
CA GLN A 96 2.24 -11.41 14.87
C GLN A 96 2.84 -10.00 14.79
N LEU A 97 3.31 -9.58 13.62
CA LEU A 97 3.90 -8.27 13.42
C LEU A 97 2.85 -7.15 13.31
N TYR A 98 1.73 -7.41 12.62
CA TYR A 98 0.81 -6.35 12.20
C TYR A 98 -0.61 -6.44 12.76
N ARG A 99 -1.11 -7.63 13.11
CA ARG A 99 -2.50 -7.80 13.54
C ARG A 99 -2.70 -7.27 14.96
N ARG A 100 -3.64 -6.33 15.11
CA ARG A 100 -4.04 -5.76 16.41
C ARG A 100 -5.53 -5.79 16.57
N GLU A 101 -6.23 -5.13 15.64
CA GLU A 101 -7.68 -5.04 15.63
C GLU A 101 -8.30 -5.92 14.56
N ARG A 102 -9.63 -5.91 14.45
CA ARG A 102 -10.37 -6.68 13.44
C ARG A 102 -9.90 -6.33 12.03
N VAL A 103 -9.83 -5.04 11.70
CA VAL A 103 -9.25 -4.53 10.45
C VAL A 103 -7.83 -4.08 10.74
N TRP A 104 -6.84 -4.73 10.15
CA TRP A 104 -5.43 -4.47 10.47
C TRP A 104 -4.58 -4.38 9.23
N GLY A 105 -3.36 -3.86 9.31
CA GLY A 105 -2.47 -3.88 8.16
C GLY A 105 -1.45 -2.76 8.24
N PHE A 106 -1.02 -2.27 7.08
CA PHE A 106 -0.04 -1.19 7.00
C PHE A 106 -0.31 -0.30 5.79
N LYS A 107 0.19 0.93 5.89
CA LYS A 107 0.21 1.88 4.78
C LYS A 107 1.57 1.84 4.10
N GLU A 108 1.60 1.78 2.78
CA GLU A 108 2.83 1.83 1.99
C GLU A 108 2.70 2.71 0.74
N VAL A 109 3.82 3.30 0.32
CA VAL A 109 3.93 4.18 -0.86
C VAL A 109 4.88 3.64 -1.91
N ARG A 110 5.60 2.55 -1.61
CA ARG A 110 6.52 1.85 -2.52
C ARG A 110 5.87 0.66 -3.21
N HIS A 111 4.99 -0.04 -2.49
CA HIS A 111 4.26 -1.21 -2.97
C HIS A 111 3.17 -0.81 -3.96
N GLY A 112 2.92 -1.69 -4.93
CA GLY A 112 1.80 -1.59 -5.87
C GLY A 112 0.82 -2.74 -5.72
N LEU A 113 -0.17 -2.80 -6.60
CA LEU A 113 -1.16 -3.87 -6.57
C LEU A 113 -0.58 -5.26 -6.83
N ASP A 114 0.55 -5.38 -7.55
CA ASP A 114 1.25 -6.65 -7.72
C ASP A 114 1.66 -7.28 -6.37
N PHE A 115 2.23 -6.47 -5.47
CA PHE A 115 2.55 -6.91 -4.12
C PHE A 115 1.28 -7.35 -3.36
N ALA A 116 0.19 -6.60 -3.46
CA ALA A 116 -1.07 -6.95 -2.82
C ALA A 116 -1.64 -8.28 -3.36
N LYS A 117 -1.59 -8.51 -4.69
CA LYS A 117 -2.01 -9.75 -5.34
C LYS A 117 -1.21 -10.95 -4.84
N ARG A 118 0.12 -10.80 -4.74
CA ARG A 118 0.99 -11.85 -4.21
C ARG A 118 0.72 -12.12 -2.72
N LEU A 119 0.51 -11.07 -1.93
CA LEU A 119 0.20 -11.21 -0.50
C LEU A 119 -1.18 -11.85 -0.27
N GLN A 120 -2.17 -11.60 -1.14
CA GLN A 120 -3.51 -12.18 -1.07
C GLN A 120 -3.49 -13.72 -1.16
N ARG A 121 -2.48 -14.31 -1.82
CA ARG A 121 -2.29 -15.77 -1.84
C ARG A 121 -2.12 -16.36 -0.43
N PHE A 122 -1.54 -15.59 0.48
CA PHE A 122 -1.39 -15.95 1.89
C PHE A 122 -2.55 -15.43 2.75
N PHE A 123 -3.23 -14.37 2.32
CA PHE A 123 -4.35 -13.75 3.01
C PHE A 123 -5.54 -13.54 2.06
N PRO A 124 -6.41 -14.55 1.87
CA PRO A 124 -7.48 -14.50 0.88
C PRO A 124 -8.45 -13.33 1.06
N ASP A 125 -8.73 -12.94 2.31
CA ASP A 125 -9.63 -11.84 2.67
C ASP A 125 -8.96 -10.46 2.63
N LEU A 126 -7.72 -10.37 2.11
CA LEU A 126 -6.99 -9.11 2.00
C LEU A 126 -7.76 -8.10 1.14
N LYS A 127 -7.86 -6.88 1.66
CA LYS A 127 -8.46 -5.74 0.98
C LYS A 127 -7.44 -4.63 0.78
N VAL A 128 -7.69 -3.77 -0.19
CA VAL A 128 -6.81 -2.63 -0.49
C VAL A 128 -7.62 -1.34 -0.55
N VAL A 129 -7.12 -0.30 0.12
CA VAL A 129 -7.50 1.10 -0.14
C VAL A 129 -6.41 1.72 -1.01
N GLY A 130 -6.75 2.03 -2.26
CA GLY A 130 -5.87 2.70 -3.21
C GLY A 130 -6.07 4.21 -3.16
N LEU A 131 -4.99 4.98 -3.14
CA LEU A 131 -5.06 6.45 -3.06
C LEU A 131 -4.31 7.09 -4.22
N VAL A 132 -5.05 7.86 -5.01
CA VAL A 132 -4.52 8.69 -6.07
C VAL A 132 -4.69 10.16 -5.71
N ARG A 133 -3.79 11.01 -6.21
CA ARG A 133 -3.88 12.47 -6.10
C ARG A 133 -3.43 13.08 -7.42
N ASP A 134 -3.91 14.28 -7.73
CA ASP A 134 -3.43 15.03 -8.89
C ASP A 134 -1.89 15.14 -8.85
N PRO A 135 -1.18 14.66 -9.89
CA PRO A 135 0.28 14.62 -9.89
C PRO A 135 0.91 16.02 -9.86
N ARG A 136 0.21 17.07 -10.30
CA ARG A 136 0.68 18.47 -10.20
C ARG A 136 0.78 18.91 -8.74
N ASP A 137 -0.21 18.52 -7.95
CA ASP A 137 -0.33 18.80 -6.52
C ASP A 137 0.69 18.01 -5.69
N ILE A 138 1.04 16.80 -6.15
CA ILE A 138 2.16 16.02 -5.62
C ILE A 138 3.47 16.77 -5.84
N LEU A 139 3.75 17.22 -7.06
CA LEU A 139 4.96 17.97 -7.40
C LEU A 139 5.04 19.29 -6.62
N SER A 140 3.96 20.06 -6.53
CA SER A 140 3.88 21.25 -5.66
C SER A 140 4.19 20.93 -4.20
N SER A 141 3.78 19.76 -3.70
CA SER A 141 4.13 19.34 -2.35
C SER A 141 5.59 18.88 -2.21
N ILE A 142 6.22 18.34 -3.25
CA ILE A 142 7.61 17.83 -3.20
C ILE A 142 8.61 18.96 -3.41
N ASP A 143 8.28 19.96 -4.22
CA ASP A 143 9.11 21.13 -4.49
C ASP A 143 9.58 21.83 -3.20
N GLU A 144 8.71 21.94 -2.19
CA GLU A 144 9.08 22.50 -0.89
C GLU A 144 10.19 21.69 -0.19
N TRP A 145 10.28 20.38 -0.44
CA TRP A 145 11.32 19.53 0.12
C TRP A 145 12.62 19.60 -0.69
N GLU A 146 12.53 19.70 -2.02
CA GLU A 146 13.68 19.95 -2.89
C GLU A 146 14.36 21.28 -2.55
N THR A 147 13.58 22.36 -2.47
CA THR A 147 14.08 23.71 -2.15
C THR A 147 14.73 23.80 -0.77
N LYS A 148 14.30 22.96 0.18
CA LYS A 148 14.91 22.86 1.51
C LYS A 148 16.13 21.93 1.56
N GLY A 149 16.56 21.39 0.42
CA GLY A 149 17.74 20.50 0.30
C GLY A 149 17.56 19.13 0.94
N LYS A 150 16.33 18.74 1.28
CA LYS A 150 16.01 17.48 1.97
C LYS A 150 15.63 16.34 1.02
N TRP A 151 15.51 16.66 -0.26
CA TRP A 151 14.95 15.78 -1.28
C TRP A 151 15.70 15.99 -2.59
N PRO A 152 16.45 15.00 -3.09
CA PRO A 152 17.13 15.13 -4.37
C PRO A 152 16.13 14.99 -5.52
N ARG A 153 16.40 15.65 -6.66
CA ARG A 153 15.53 15.57 -7.86
C ARG A 153 15.23 14.15 -8.29
N LYS A 154 16.22 13.25 -8.19
CA LYS A 154 16.04 11.83 -8.50
C LYS A 154 14.88 11.19 -7.73
N SER A 155 14.70 11.55 -6.46
CA SER A 155 13.59 11.04 -5.66
C SER A 155 12.22 11.59 -6.10
N THR A 156 12.17 12.76 -6.72
CA THR A 156 10.93 13.30 -7.31
C THR A 156 10.55 12.55 -8.58
N GLU A 157 11.52 12.26 -9.45
CA GLU A 157 11.32 11.39 -10.60
C GLU A 157 10.80 10.01 -10.16
N ASP A 158 11.39 9.44 -9.10
CA ASP A 158 10.97 8.14 -8.57
C ASP A 158 9.54 8.20 -8.00
N VAL A 159 9.12 9.34 -7.44
CA VAL A 159 7.71 9.54 -7.02
C VAL A 159 6.78 9.56 -8.22
N ILE A 160 7.12 10.24 -9.31
CA ILE A 160 6.27 10.25 -10.52
C ILE A 160 6.23 8.88 -11.19
N ALA A 161 7.36 8.16 -11.26
CA ALA A 161 7.39 6.79 -11.74
C ALA A 161 6.53 5.86 -10.87
N SER A 162 6.58 6.03 -9.54
CA SER A 162 5.71 5.28 -8.62
C SER A 162 4.25 5.67 -8.78
N TRP A 163 3.96 6.95 -9.01
CA TRP A 163 2.61 7.44 -9.27
C TRP A 163 2.03 6.76 -10.49
N LEU A 164 2.75 6.78 -11.62
CA LEU A 164 2.30 6.15 -12.85
C LEU A 164 2.08 4.66 -12.65
N ARG A 165 3.10 3.94 -12.14
CA ARG A 165 3.02 2.49 -11.92
C ARG A 165 1.80 2.08 -11.09
N VAL A 166 1.56 2.76 -9.97
CA VAL A 166 0.48 2.39 -9.05
C VAL A 166 -0.87 2.90 -9.58
N ALA A 167 -0.95 4.12 -10.11
CA ALA A 167 -2.19 4.69 -10.62
C ALA A 167 -2.70 3.90 -11.84
N SER A 168 -1.83 3.56 -12.80
CA SER A 168 -2.18 2.69 -13.93
C SER A 168 -2.63 1.31 -13.45
N SER A 169 -1.99 0.79 -12.39
CA SER A 169 -2.44 -0.49 -11.83
C SER A 169 -3.84 -0.40 -11.26
N LEU A 170 -4.27 0.74 -10.69
CA LEU A 170 -5.59 0.93 -10.07
C LEU A 170 -6.74 1.12 -11.09
N THR A 171 -6.43 1.42 -12.36
CA THR A 171 -7.44 1.56 -13.43
C THR A 171 -7.71 0.24 -14.15
N ALA A 172 -6.80 -0.73 -14.05
CA ALA A 172 -6.95 -2.04 -14.64
C ALA A 172 -8.03 -2.89 -13.91
N PRO A 173 -8.53 -3.99 -14.51
CA PRO A 173 -9.30 -4.98 -13.78
C PRO A 173 -8.51 -5.55 -12.59
N GLN A 174 -9.18 -5.69 -11.43
CA GLN A 174 -8.56 -6.13 -10.18
C GLN A 174 -9.05 -7.50 -9.76
N ASP A 175 -8.11 -8.36 -9.38
CA ASP A 175 -8.39 -9.67 -8.77
C ASP A 175 -8.48 -9.59 -7.23
N VAL A 176 -7.93 -8.51 -6.67
CA VAL A 176 -8.00 -8.19 -5.23
C VAL A 176 -9.14 -7.17 -5.02
N PRO A 177 -9.90 -7.24 -3.92
CA PRO A 177 -10.83 -6.18 -3.56
C PRO A 177 -10.10 -4.85 -3.32
N VAL A 178 -10.36 -3.86 -4.18
CA VAL A 178 -9.76 -2.53 -4.12
C VAL A 178 -10.85 -1.46 -4.03
N LEU A 179 -10.75 -0.57 -3.04
CA LEU A 179 -11.49 0.68 -2.97
C LEU A 179 -10.56 1.85 -3.24
N THR A 180 -10.77 2.57 -4.33
CA THR A 180 -9.90 3.67 -4.75
C THR A 180 -10.49 5.03 -4.41
N PHE A 181 -9.69 5.93 -3.83
CA PHE A 181 -10.06 7.32 -3.59
C PHE A 181 -9.13 8.28 -4.31
N ARG A 182 -9.70 9.35 -4.86
CA ARG A 182 -8.95 10.59 -5.15
C ARG A 182 -8.82 11.39 -3.86
N TYR A 183 -7.63 11.93 -3.61
CA TYR A 183 -7.36 12.76 -2.44
C TYR A 183 -8.33 13.95 -2.33
N GLU A 184 -8.60 14.58 -3.45
CA GLU A 184 -9.46 15.74 -3.59
C GLU A 184 -10.89 15.41 -3.19
N ASP A 185 -11.39 14.23 -3.58
CA ASP A 185 -12.78 13.84 -3.33
C ASP A 185 -12.96 13.42 -1.86
N TYR A 186 -12.06 12.59 -1.32
CA TYR A 186 -12.23 12.09 0.05
C TYR A 186 -12.02 13.18 1.11
N THR A 187 -11.28 14.24 0.77
CA THR A 187 -11.14 15.41 1.65
C THR A 187 -12.26 16.43 1.47
N ALA A 188 -12.89 16.49 0.29
CA ALA A 188 -14.03 17.37 0.03
C ALA A 188 -15.34 16.83 0.62
N ASP A 189 -15.51 15.50 0.65
CA ASP A 189 -16.67 14.84 1.25
C ASP A 189 -16.25 13.73 2.23
N PRO A 190 -15.84 14.11 3.47
CA PRO A 190 -15.47 13.16 4.51
C PRO A 190 -16.60 12.18 4.88
N GLN A 191 -17.85 12.63 4.83
CA GLN A 191 -19.00 11.80 5.20
C GLN A 191 -19.16 10.66 4.20
N ARG A 192 -19.13 10.98 2.90
CA ARG A 192 -19.16 9.95 1.86
C ARG A 192 -17.98 8.99 1.97
N THR A 193 -16.82 9.48 2.41
CA THR A 193 -15.62 8.66 2.60
C THR A 193 -15.82 7.58 3.65
N VAL A 194 -16.36 7.93 4.83
CA VAL A 194 -16.56 6.95 5.91
C VAL A 194 -17.67 5.96 5.59
N GLU A 195 -18.69 6.36 4.84
CA GLU A 195 -19.73 5.45 4.33
C GLU A 195 -19.12 4.39 3.40
N LEU A 196 -18.32 4.82 2.41
CA LEU A 196 -17.65 3.90 1.48
C LEU A 196 -16.67 2.97 2.21
N LEU A 197 -15.92 3.49 3.19
CA LEU A 197 -15.06 2.66 4.03
C LEU A 197 -15.86 1.65 4.85
N GLY A 198 -16.98 2.07 5.44
CA GLY A 198 -17.86 1.21 6.21
C GLY A 198 -18.42 0.07 5.37
N ASP A 199 -18.96 0.36 4.19
CA ASP A 199 -19.46 -0.64 3.24
C ASP A 199 -18.35 -1.63 2.83
N PHE A 200 -17.15 -1.12 2.58
CA PHE A 200 -16.03 -1.94 2.10
C PHE A 200 -15.41 -2.82 3.18
N THR A 201 -15.39 -2.36 4.44
CA THR A 201 -14.68 -3.01 5.55
C THR A 201 -15.62 -3.66 6.59
N GLY A 202 -16.91 -3.37 6.51
CA GLY A 202 -17.90 -3.68 7.56
C GLY A 202 -17.65 -2.91 8.86
N LEU A 203 -16.95 -1.77 8.83
CA LEU A 203 -16.81 -0.86 9.97
C LEU A 203 -18.06 0.03 10.07
N ASP A 204 -18.41 0.51 11.27
CA ASP A 204 -19.52 1.44 11.45
C ASP A 204 -19.07 2.86 11.07
N PRO A 205 -19.67 3.49 10.04
CA PRO A 205 -19.32 4.86 9.65
C PRO A 205 -19.44 5.87 10.80
N ALA A 206 -20.33 5.65 11.77
CA ALA A 206 -20.55 6.56 12.89
C ALA A 206 -19.43 6.52 13.94
N ALA A 207 -18.57 5.49 13.93
CA ALA A 207 -17.51 5.30 14.90
C ALA A 207 -16.15 5.88 14.45
N PHE A 208 -16.05 6.48 13.27
CA PHE A 208 -14.87 7.23 12.84
C PHE A 208 -14.81 8.60 13.51
N ASP A 209 -13.61 9.04 13.91
CA ASP A 209 -13.37 10.40 14.39
C ASP A 209 -13.13 11.34 13.20
N MET A 210 -14.15 12.12 12.85
CA MET A 210 -14.09 13.06 11.73
C MET A 210 -13.15 14.25 11.98
N THR A 211 -12.72 14.49 13.23
CA THR A 211 -11.79 15.60 13.54
C THR A 211 -10.39 15.38 12.94
N VAL A 212 -10.09 14.18 12.43
CA VAL A 212 -8.83 13.92 11.70
C VAL A 212 -8.66 14.85 10.49
N PHE A 213 -9.76 15.33 9.89
CA PHE A 213 -9.77 16.22 8.73
C PHE A 213 -9.53 17.69 9.07
N ASP A 214 -9.77 18.10 10.32
CA ASP A 214 -9.59 19.49 10.79
C ASP A 214 -8.12 19.93 10.72
N ARG A 215 -7.21 18.96 10.73
CA ARG A 215 -5.77 19.21 10.80
C ARG A 215 -4.98 18.36 9.82
N ARG A 216 -4.24 19.05 8.94
CA ARG A 216 -3.24 18.44 8.08
C ARG A 216 -1.94 18.20 8.86
N ILE A 217 -1.45 16.96 8.83
CA ILE A 217 -0.18 16.56 9.41
C ILE A 217 0.74 16.10 8.28
N HIS A 218 1.84 16.81 8.06
CA HIS A 218 2.68 16.63 6.89
C HIS A 218 4.03 15.96 7.15
N MET A 219 4.50 15.99 8.40
CA MET A 219 5.76 15.38 8.87
C MET A 219 5.73 15.20 10.40
N HIS A 220 6.77 14.57 10.95
CA HIS A 220 6.87 14.31 12.40
C HIS A 220 7.05 15.61 13.22
N GLY A 221 6.45 15.62 14.43
CA GLY A 221 6.57 16.68 15.43
C GLY A 221 5.80 17.96 15.09
N LYS A 222 5.95 19.00 15.94
CA LYS A 222 5.25 20.30 15.81
C LYS A 222 5.42 20.98 14.45
N ARG A 223 6.48 20.63 13.71
CA ARG A 223 6.75 21.16 12.35
C ARG A 223 5.80 20.62 11.28
N GLY A 224 5.17 19.47 11.51
CA GLY A 224 4.21 18.89 10.56
C GLY A 224 2.81 19.47 10.63
N GLU A 225 2.57 20.36 11.58
CA GLU A 225 1.25 20.86 11.94
C GLU A 225 0.98 22.28 11.42
N GLY A 226 1.98 22.92 10.83
CA GLY A 226 1.88 24.27 10.27
C GLY A 226 1.27 24.29 8.87
N MET A 227 0.65 25.41 8.51
CA MET A 227 0.26 25.68 7.13
C MET A 227 1.51 25.74 6.24
N ARG A 228 1.37 25.23 5.02
CA ARG A 228 2.40 25.28 3.98
C ARG A 228 1.94 26.21 2.88
N GLU A 229 2.76 27.19 2.55
CA GLU A 229 2.62 27.93 1.29
C GLU A 229 3.34 27.13 0.20
N LEU A 230 2.56 26.50 -0.67
CA LEU A 230 3.10 25.71 -1.78
C LEU A 230 3.06 26.55 -3.05
N ARG A 231 4.11 26.43 -3.87
CA ARG A 231 4.10 26.97 -5.23
C ARG A 231 2.99 26.33 -6.04
N LYS A 232 2.26 27.13 -6.79
CA LYS A 232 1.25 26.64 -7.74
C LYS A 232 1.96 25.91 -8.88
N TRP A 233 1.27 24.98 -9.51
CA TRP A 233 1.79 24.22 -10.66
C TRP A 233 2.54 25.09 -11.69
N LYS A 234 1.96 26.23 -12.08
CA LYS A 234 2.54 27.15 -13.08
C LYS A 234 3.85 27.84 -12.63
N GLU A 235 4.15 27.82 -11.34
CA GLU A 235 5.32 28.44 -10.71
C GLU A 235 6.44 27.42 -10.44
N LEU A 236 6.20 26.14 -10.75
CA LEU A 236 7.20 25.08 -10.59
C LEU A 236 8.29 25.18 -11.68
N PRO A 237 9.53 24.77 -11.37
CA PRO A 237 10.61 24.64 -12.34
C PRO A 237 10.18 23.87 -13.59
N ALA A 238 10.67 24.30 -14.76
CA ALA A 238 10.27 23.72 -16.05
C ALA A 238 10.57 22.22 -16.11
N ASP A 239 11.78 21.84 -15.70
CA ASP A 239 12.25 20.46 -15.57
C ASP A 239 11.41 19.59 -14.62
N MET A 240 10.76 20.19 -13.61
CA MET A 240 9.79 19.48 -12.76
C MET A 240 8.44 19.32 -13.46
N ARG A 241 8.00 20.33 -14.22
CA ARG A 241 6.74 20.27 -14.96
C ARG A 241 6.79 19.25 -16.11
N GLU A 242 7.94 19.16 -16.78
CA GLU A 242 8.22 18.22 -17.87
C GLU A 242 8.10 16.75 -17.43
N LEU A 243 8.19 16.45 -16.12
CA LEU A 243 7.95 15.09 -15.59
C LEU A 243 6.54 14.57 -15.88
N LEU A 244 5.56 15.44 -16.16
CA LEU A 244 4.18 15.05 -16.48
C LEU A 244 3.88 15.04 -17.99
N ASP A 245 4.89 15.24 -18.85
CA ASP A 245 4.66 15.33 -20.29
C ASP A 245 4.45 13.99 -21.00
N GLY A 246 4.74 12.88 -20.34
CA GLY A 246 4.55 11.54 -20.91
C GLY A 246 3.08 11.25 -21.26
N GLU A 247 2.84 10.66 -22.43
CA GLU A 247 1.50 10.27 -22.89
C GLU A 247 0.79 9.35 -21.90
N GLU A 248 1.49 8.32 -21.41
CA GLU A 248 0.98 7.37 -20.43
C GLU A 248 0.55 8.05 -19.10
N ILE A 249 1.28 9.08 -18.68
CA ILE A 249 0.93 9.87 -17.49
C ILE A 249 -0.38 10.62 -17.73
N ARG A 250 -0.54 11.26 -18.90
CA ARG A 250 -1.76 12.00 -19.24
C ARG A 250 -2.96 11.07 -19.36
N GLU A 251 -2.80 9.91 -19.99
CA GLU A 251 -3.87 8.90 -20.10
C GLU A 251 -4.31 8.40 -18.73
N THR A 252 -3.35 8.05 -17.87
CA THR A 252 -3.61 7.58 -16.50
C THR A 252 -4.26 8.67 -15.65
N ALA A 253 -3.80 9.92 -15.79
CA ALA A 253 -4.39 11.07 -15.10
C ALA A 253 -5.84 11.31 -15.53
N ASN A 254 -6.12 11.23 -16.83
CA ASN A 254 -7.47 11.36 -17.38
C ASN A 254 -8.42 10.26 -16.89
N ALA A 255 -7.93 9.02 -16.68
CA ALA A 255 -8.72 7.94 -16.10
C ALA A 255 -9.23 8.27 -14.68
N PHE A 256 -8.53 9.16 -13.95
CA PHE A 256 -8.96 9.71 -12.67
C PHE A 256 -9.53 11.13 -12.77
N SER A 257 -9.90 11.58 -13.98
CA SER A 257 -10.45 12.91 -14.24
C SER A 257 -9.52 14.06 -13.86
N TYR A 258 -8.20 13.88 -13.98
CA TYR A 258 -7.22 14.96 -13.92
C TYR A 258 -6.82 15.38 -15.35
N ASP A 259 -7.30 16.55 -15.79
CA ASP A 259 -6.87 17.12 -17.07
C ASP A 259 -5.51 17.82 -16.91
N LEU A 260 -4.48 17.23 -17.52
CA LEU A 260 -3.09 17.72 -17.51
C LEU A 260 -2.71 18.56 -18.73
N ARG A 261 -3.67 18.88 -19.62
CA ARG A 261 -3.42 19.71 -20.81
C ARG A 261 -3.22 21.19 -20.48
#